data_AF-A0A544U8D1-F1
#
_entry.id   AF-A0A544U8D1-F1
#
_cell.length_a   1.000
_cell.length_b   1.000
_cell.length_c   1.000
_cell.angle_alpha   90.00
_cell.angle_beta   90.00
_cell.angle_gamma   90.00
#
_symmetry.space_group_name_H-M   'P 1'
#
loop_
_entity.id
_entity.type
_entity.pdbx_description
1 polymer ?
#
loop_
_entity_poly.entity_id
_entity_poly.type
_entity_poly.pdbx_seq_one_letter_code
_entity_poly.pdbx_strand_id
1 'polypeptide(L)' 'MRVPKEIQEAIKVAGVSFQVARENEKIVRDWLDSKGYYENDTVADLYIDCIENGSNSPNTFIKFLKSY' A
#
# COMPACT_ATOMS: atom_id res chain seq x y z
N MET A 1 -7.83 21.06 -24.76
CA MET A 1 -7.40 19.74 -25.28
C MET A 1 -8.42 18.69 -24.85
N ARG A 2 -8.82 17.75 -25.71
CA ARG A 2 -9.76 16.67 -25.34
C ARG A 2 -8.94 15.47 -24.84
N VAL A 3 -9.26 14.93 -23.66
CA VAL A 3 -8.56 13.78 -23.08
C VAL A 3 -9.08 12.49 -23.76
N PRO A 4 -8.22 11.59 -24.27
CA PRO A 4 -8.64 10.31 -24.84
C PRO A 4 -9.42 9.45 -23.84
N LYS A 5 -10.28 8.56 -24.35
CA LYS A 5 -11.16 7.73 -23.51
C LYS A 5 -10.33 6.76 -22.65
N GLU A 6 -9.33 6.13 -23.24
CA GLU A 6 -8.45 5.19 -22.51
C GLU A 6 -7.70 5.88 -21.36
N ILE A 7 -7.32 7.14 -21.52
CA ILE A 7 -6.64 7.92 -20.48
C ILE A 7 -7.61 8.25 -19.34
N GLN A 8 -8.84 8.64 -19.66
CA GLN A 8 -9.87 8.89 -18.65
C GLN A 8 -10.19 7.62 -17.84
N GLU A 9 -10.27 6.46 -18.51
CA GLU A 9 -10.49 5.17 -17.86
C GLU A 9 -9.32 4.78 -16.97
N ALA A 10 -8.08 4.92 -17.44
CA ALA A 10 -6.88 4.65 -16.65
C ALA A 10 -6.82 5.51 -15.39
N ILE A 11 -7.13 6.81 -15.49
CA ILE A 11 -7.19 7.72 -14.34
C ILE A 11 -8.25 7.27 -13.32
N LYS A 12 -9.44 6.88 -13.79
CA LYS A 12 -10.52 6.39 -12.91
C LYS A 12 -10.11 5.10 -12.19
N VAL A 13 -9.54 4.14 -12.92
CA VAL A 13 -9.09 2.87 -12.34
C VAL A 13 -7.99 3.11 -11.31
N ALA A 14 -6.99 3.93 -11.64
CA ALA A 14 -5.92 4.28 -10.72
C ALA A 14 -6.45 4.96 -9.45
N GLY A 15 -7.40 5.89 -9.59
CA GLY A 15 -8.04 6.57 -8.45
C GLY A 15 -8.78 5.61 -7.52
N VAL A 16 -9.57 4.67 -8.08
CA VAL A 16 -10.27 3.65 -7.29
C VAL A 16 -9.28 2.73 -6.59
N SER A 17 -8.27 2.22 -7.30
CA SER A 17 -7.24 1.35 -6.71
C SER A 17 -6.48 2.03 -5.58
N PHE A 18 -6.16 3.32 -5.74
CA PHE A 18 -5.49 4.10 -4.69
C PHE A 18 -6.39 4.32 -3.47
N GLN A 19 -7.67 4.61 -3.66
CA GLN A 19 -8.62 4.72 -2.55
C GLN A 19 -8.67 3.41 -1.73
N VAL A 20 -8.81 2.27 -2.41
CA VAL A 20 -8.81 0.94 -1.77
C VAL A 20 -7.49 0.71 -1.02
N ALA A 21 -6.35 1.09 -1.59
CA ALA A 21 -5.06 0.99 -0.92
C ALA A 21 -5.01 1.82 0.37
N ARG A 22 -5.47 3.08 0.34
CA ARG A 22 -5.53 3.98 1.52
C ARG A 22 -6.45 3.46 2.62
N GLU A 23 -7.60 2.89 2.25
CA GLU A 23 -8.54 2.32 3.22
C GLU A 23 -7.96 1.08 3.94
N ASN A 24 -7.31 0.19 3.17
CA ASN A 24 -6.65 -0.99 3.74
C ASN A 24 -5.36 -0.64 4.48
N GLU A 25 -4.70 0.45 4.10
CA GLU A 25 -3.50 0.93 4.76
C GLU A 25 -3.74 1.25 6.22
N LYS A 26 -4.86 1.92 6.52
CA LYS A 26 -5.22 2.25 7.89
C LYS A 26 -5.29 0.99 8.77
N ILE A 27 -5.88 -0.10 8.26
CA ILE A 27 -6.01 -1.37 8.99
C ILE A 27 -4.63 -1.94 9.34
N VAL A 28 -3.69 -1.93 8.40
CA VAL A 28 -2.35 -2.47 8.63
C VAL A 28 -1.54 -1.55 9.55
N ARG A 29 -1.60 -0.22 9.35
CA ARG A 29 -0.91 0.76 10.20
C ARG A 29 -1.41 0.70 11.65
N ASP A 30 -2.72 0.69 11.86
CA ASP A 30 -3.32 0.55 13.19
C ASP A 30 -2.86 -0.75 13.88
N TRP A 31 -2.76 -1.86 13.13
CA TRP A 31 -2.25 -3.12 13.65
C TRP A 31 -0.77 -3.04 14.03
N LEU A 32 0.08 -2.48 13.17
CA LEU A 32 1.51 -2.29 13.45
C LEU A 32 1.75 -1.40 14.67
N ASP A 33 1.00 -0.31 14.78
CA ASP A 33 1.05 0.61 15.92
C ASP A 33 0.62 -0.08 17.22
N SER A 34 -0.46 -0.88 17.17
CA SER A 34 -0.89 -1.69 18.33
C SER A 34 0.13 -2.71 18.82
N LYS A 35 1.14 -3.02 18.00
CA LYS A 35 2.26 -3.92 18.33
C LYS A 35 3.54 -3.18 18.72
N GLY A 36 3.55 -1.84 18.66
CA GLY A 36 4.74 -1.02 18.89
C GLY A 36 5.76 -1.10 17.75
N TYR A 37 5.34 -1.51 16.55
CA TYR A 37 6.23 -1.65 15.38
C TYR A 37 6.26 -0.42 14.49
N TYR A 38 5.37 0.55 14.71
CA TYR A 38 5.26 1.70 13.81
C TYR A 38 6.45 2.67 13.90
N GLU A 39 7.13 2.73 15.04
CA GLU A 39 8.39 3.47 15.20
C GLU A 39 9.61 2.75 14.59
N ASN A 40 9.41 1.56 14.00
CA ASN A 40 10.47 0.82 13.34
C ASN A 40 10.55 1.20 11.86
N ASP A 41 11.55 2.02 11.53
CA ASP A 41 11.79 2.50 10.16
C ASP A 41 11.86 1.36 9.12
N THR A 42 12.42 0.20 9.48
CA THR A 42 12.49 -0.96 8.55
C THR A 42 11.10 -1.55 8.25
N VAL A 43 10.22 -1.60 9.25
CA VAL A 43 8.85 -2.09 9.09
C VAL A 43 8.02 -1.10 8.27
N ALA A 44 8.20 0.20 8.50
CA ALA A 44 7.55 1.26 7.75
C ALA A 44 8.00 1.28 6.27
N ASP A 45 9.30 1.18 6.01
CA ASP A 45 9.86 1.18 4.65
C ASP A 45 9.40 -0.04 3.84
N LEU A 46 9.46 -1.24 4.42
CA LEU A 46 8.98 -2.46 3.77
C LEU A 46 7.47 -2.43 3.48
N TYR A 47 6.70 -1.75 4.34
CA TYR A 47 5.28 -1.54 4.16
C TYR A 47 4.99 -0.60 2.98
N ILE A 48 5.68 0.55 2.92
CA ILE A 48 5.62 1.52 1.82
C ILE A 48 6.00 0.84 0.50
N ASP A 49 7.08 0.06 0.50
CA ASP A 49 7.53 -0.63 -0.70
C ASP A 49 6.52 -1.66 -1.21
N CYS A 50 5.81 -2.36 -0.32
CA CYS A 50 4.87 -3.41 -0.72
C CYS A 50 3.47 -2.91 -1.08
N ILE A 51 3.00 -1.81 -0.48
CA ILE A 51 1.63 -1.30 -0.69
C ILE A 51 1.60 0.05 -1.40
N GLU A 52 2.47 0.99 -1.02
CA GLU A 52 2.42 2.37 -1.54
C GLU A 52 3.15 2.52 -2.89
N ASN A 53 4.25 1.80 -3.10
CA ASN A 53 5.02 1.83 -4.36
C ASN A 53 4.50 0.87 -5.45
N GLY A 54 3.45 0.10 -5.18
CA GLY A 54 2.87 -0.81 -6.17
C GLY A 54 3.84 -1.89 -6.67
N SER A 55 4.86 -2.25 -5.88
CA SER A 55 5.90 -3.25 -6.24
C SER A 55 5.36 -4.68 -6.43
N ASN A 56 4.04 -4.88 -6.27
CA ASN A 56 3.35 -6.14 -6.41
C ASN A 56 4.00 -7.28 -5.60
N SER A 57 4.57 -6.95 -4.44
CA SER A 57 5.29 -7.88 -3.58
C SER A 57 4.62 -8.17 -2.21
N PRO A 58 3.29 -8.31 -2.12
CA PRO A 58 2.59 -8.47 -0.82
C PRO A 58 3.05 -9.73 -0.06
N ASN A 59 3.40 -10.80 -0.77
CA ASN A 59 3.88 -12.04 -0.17
C ASN A 59 5.23 -11.89 0.54
N THR A 60 6.10 -11.00 0.04
CA THR A 60 7.39 -10.71 0.67
C THR A 60 7.18 -10.02 2.01
N PHE A 61 6.29 -9.01 2.05
CA PHE A 61 5.94 -8.34 3.31
C PHE A 61 5.29 -9.27 4.32
N ILE A 62 4.33 -10.10 3.88
CA ILE A 62 3.68 -11.09 4.75
C ILE A 62 4.71 -12.07 5.34
N LYS A 63 5.71 -12.48 4.55
CA LYS A 63 6.78 -13.36 5.02
C LYS A 63 7.66 -12.66 6.05
N PHE A 64 8.03 -11.40 5.82
CA PHE A 64 8.78 -10.58 6.78
C PHE A 64 8.04 -10.47 8.12
N LEU A 65 6.75 -10.12 8.09
CA LEU A 65 5.93 -9.99 9.31
C LEU A 65 5.80 -11.29 10.11
N LYS A 66 5.94 -12.46 9.47
CA LYS A 66 5.91 -13.77 10.16
C LYS A 66 7.24 -14.14 10.80
N SER A 67 8.33 -13.53 10.36
CA SER A 67 9.68 -13.75 10.87
C SER A 67 10.12 -12.71 11.91
N TYR A 68 9.34 -11.64 12.03
CA TYR A 68 9.47 -10.57 13.03
C TYR A 68 8.72 -10.95 14.30
#